data_AF-A0AA38TVW8-F1
#
_entry.id   AF-A0AA38TVW8-F1
#
_cell.length_a   1.000
_cell.length_b   1.000
_cell.length_c   1.000
_cell.angle_alpha   90.00
_cell.angle_beta   90.00
_cell.angle_gamma   90.00
#
_symmetry.space_group_name_H-M   'P 1'
#
loop_
_entity.id
_entity.type
_entity.pdbx_description
1 polymer ?
#
loop_
_entity_poly.entity_id
_entity_poly.type
_entity_poly.pdbx_seq_one_letter_code
_entity_poly.pdbx_strand_id
1 'polypeptide(L)'
;MASPTVKLISECYIKPTDDDLPADANQPIHLTPFELPFLNFNYSQKSLFFAKPPDFSITTYLDELRGSLSTTLTHFYPLAARLATRKQENPPSYVIYIDPQNSPGVKFVYAKADLNVSDILTSTYVPSVVYSFFDLNNAISHDGHTLPLLSIQVTELNDGICIGGSINHLIADGTSFWHFMAAWSESFGSKKQKRFFKRQALEGYDPIINLPFTHHDEFIKRFQRPEYKEKFFHFSSAIVSRLKAKANAECNDTHNKISSLQAVAALLWRCVTRVRRQPGHSETICNLVTNNRLRLNPPLPDDYFGSPIQYMTERATVEDLMAHGLGWAALRLREAVANHDNAVVKNLVDSWLKNPMPYKFSGLSHPNTVNFVSSPRFDMYGCEFGLGKALAARSGGGNKDDGKMTMYPGRDGGGSMDVEVCLLPKYMVDLEDDHETEQDRLNDQFTPTSPQRPRPVHNHHHHCSTTTTTTSPQPPPPVHNHHHKGSNLGFKSIQIRGFKSIYKNKIGVQIRFNWIWKFKSNQIRRWWFGGRRPALDPNSDGGGRRREHAEEREREREIERREREEREREEMRRRSEERRRVRCRVEDDRQQEARGTRRRAKRSQRRRGGRRGSRGVPSGGALRRREGV
;
A
#
# COMPACT_ATOMS: atom_id res chain seq x y z
N MET A 1 -14.09 17.04 -30.65
CA MET A 1 -13.41 18.20 -30.03
C MET A 1 -11.99 17.77 -29.70
N ALA A 2 -10.98 18.61 -29.95
CA ALA A 2 -9.62 18.31 -29.51
C ALA A 2 -9.61 18.13 -27.99
N SER A 3 -8.89 17.12 -27.47
CA SER A 3 -8.71 16.99 -26.02
C SER A 3 -8.09 18.28 -25.48
N PRO A 4 -8.61 18.84 -24.38
CA PRO A 4 -8.10 20.09 -23.83
C PRO A 4 -6.61 19.97 -23.56
N THR A 5 -5.82 20.86 -24.16
CA THR A 5 -4.35 20.83 -24.09
C THR A 5 -3.85 21.73 -22.99
N VAL A 6 -2.96 21.21 -22.14
CA VAL A 6 -2.22 22.03 -21.16
C VAL A 6 -1.09 22.74 -21.88
N LYS A 7 -1.06 24.07 -21.79
CA LYS A 7 -0.02 24.93 -22.37
C LYS A 7 1.00 25.28 -21.31
N LEU A 8 2.25 24.83 -21.50
CA LEU A 8 3.39 25.28 -20.72
C LEU A 8 3.61 26.79 -20.97
N ILE A 9 3.74 27.57 -19.89
CA ILE A 9 4.00 29.01 -19.96
C ILE A 9 5.44 29.33 -19.58
N SER A 10 5.93 28.77 -18.48
CA SER A 10 7.30 28.98 -18.02
C SER A 10 7.77 27.85 -17.12
N GLU A 11 9.08 27.65 -17.04
CA GLU A 11 9.72 26.80 -16.06
C GLU A 11 11.00 27.45 -15.53
N CYS A 12 11.34 27.17 -14.27
CA CYS A 12 12.59 27.58 -13.65
C CYS A 12 13.01 26.56 -12.59
N TYR A 13 14.20 26.75 -12.02
CA TYR A 13 14.67 26.00 -10.87
C TYR A 13 14.73 26.88 -9.63
N ILE A 14 14.23 26.36 -8.51
CA ILE A 14 14.22 27.03 -7.21
C ILE A 14 15.20 26.30 -6.30
N LYS A 15 16.12 27.08 -5.72
CA LYS A 15 17.12 26.61 -4.76
C LYS A 15 16.72 26.99 -3.34
N PRO A 16 17.27 26.32 -2.31
CA PRO A 16 17.22 26.85 -0.96
C PRO A 16 17.89 28.23 -0.90
N THR A 17 17.55 29.01 0.13
CA THR A 17 18.28 30.25 0.42
C THR A 17 19.58 29.88 1.16
N ASP A 18 20.73 30.31 0.64
CA ASP A 18 22.05 29.85 1.08
C ASP A 18 22.40 30.28 2.52
N ASP A 19 21.85 31.41 2.97
CA ASP A 19 22.25 32.09 4.22
C ASP A 19 21.97 31.27 5.51
N ASP A 20 21.10 30.27 5.44
CA ASP A 20 20.56 29.56 6.62
C ASP A 20 20.71 28.02 6.53
N LEU A 21 21.52 27.52 5.58
CA LEU A 21 21.72 26.07 5.44
C LEU A 21 22.54 25.49 6.62
N PRO A 22 22.16 24.31 7.15
CA PRO A 22 22.97 23.59 8.13
C PRO A 22 24.39 23.30 7.63
N ALA A 23 25.37 23.25 8.54
CA ALA A 23 26.77 23.00 8.18
C ALA A 23 27.01 21.66 7.46
N ASP A 24 26.15 20.68 7.70
CA ASP A 24 26.16 19.36 7.06
C ASP A 24 25.28 19.27 5.81
N ALA A 25 24.65 20.37 5.36
CA ALA A 25 23.74 20.37 4.22
C ALA A 25 24.40 19.93 2.90
N ASN A 26 25.72 20.04 2.79
CA ASN A 26 26.49 19.63 1.61
C ASN A 26 26.98 18.17 1.67
N GLN A 27 26.71 17.44 2.75
CA GLN A 27 27.15 16.05 2.90
C GLN A 27 26.27 15.08 2.12
N PRO A 28 26.84 13.98 1.57
CA PRO A 28 26.06 12.89 0.98
C PRO A 28 25.02 12.33 1.96
N ILE A 29 23.77 12.19 1.52
CA ILE A 29 22.71 11.57 2.31
C ILE A 29 22.49 10.15 1.80
N HIS A 30 22.84 9.17 2.62
CA HIS A 30 22.70 7.76 2.25
C HIS A 30 21.26 7.26 2.37
N LEU A 31 20.86 6.45 1.39
CA LEU A 31 19.55 5.81 1.33
C LEU A 31 19.49 4.62 2.29
N THR A 32 18.34 4.43 2.93
CA THR A 32 18.10 3.34 3.88
C THR A 32 17.64 2.08 3.16
N PRO A 33 17.64 0.90 3.84
CA PRO A 33 17.09 -0.32 3.27
C PRO A 33 15.58 -0.23 2.99
N PHE A 34 14.89 0.76 3.55
CA PHE A 34 13.49 1.01 3.24
C PHE A 34 13.32 1.69 1.88
N GLU A 35 14.29 2.49 1.43
CA GLU A 35 14.15 3.31 0.22
C GLU A 35 14.68 2.60 -1.02
N LEU A 36 15.86 1.97 -0.93
CA LEU A 36 16.51 1.28 -2.05
C LEU A 36 15.63 0.24 -2.79
N PRO A 37 14.68 -0.47 -2.15
CA PRO A 37 13.74 -1.31 -2.87
C PRO A 37 12.91 -0.56 -3.92
N PHE A 38 12.71 0.74 -3.80
CA PHE A 38 11.85 1.56 -4.66
C PHE A 38 12.57 2.20 -5.86
N LEU A 39 13.77 1.74 -6.23
CA LEU A 39 14.55 2.30 -7.36
C LEU A 39 13.82 2.29 -8.73
N ASN A 40 12.90 1.34 -8.93
CA ASN A 40 12.09 1.25 -10.16
C ASN A 40 10.69 1.88 -10.04
N PHE A 41 10.35 2.49 -8.90
CA PHE A 41 9.03 3.07 -8.72
C PHE A 41 8.92 4.38 -9.46
N ASN A 42 7.75 4.65 -10.05
CA ASN A 42 7.48 5.96 -10.60
C ASN A 42 7.49 7.04 -9.52
N TYR A 43 7.76 8.27 -9.95
CA TYR A 43 7.60 9.45 -9.10
C TYR A 43 6.17 9.50 -8.56
N SER A 44 6.05 9.76 -7.25
CA SER A 44 4.76 9.99 -6.62
C SER A 44 4.25 11.36 -7.01
N GLN A 45 3.04 11.40 -7.56
CA GLN A 45 2.37 12.56 -8.10
C GLN A 45 1.07 12.83 -7.34
N LYS A 46 0.97 13.99 -6.68
CA LYS A 46 -0.22 14.43 -5.92
C LYS A 46 -0.50 15.90 -6.17
N SER A 47 -1.77 16.25 -6.35
CA SER A 47 -2.18 17.64 -6.53
C SER A 47 -3.35 18.04 -5.66
N LEU A 48 -3.47 19.35 -5.44
CA LEU A 48 -4.62 20.01 -4.85
C LEU A 48 -5.20 21.01 -5.85
N PHE A 49 -6.53 21.01 -5.97
CA PHE A 49 -7.29 21.99 -6.75
C PHE A 49 -7.88 23.05 -5.82
N PHE A 50 -7.82 24.30 -6.22
CA PHE A 50 -8.32 25.45 -5.46
C PHE A 50 -9.21 26.31 -6.35
N ALA A 51 -10.18 26.99 -5.71
CA ALA A 51 -10.95 28.03 -6.39
C ALA A 51 -10.08 29.28 -6.59
N LYS A 52 -10.27 29.97 -7.72
CA LYS A 52 -9.59 31.25 -7.97
C LYS A 52 -10.36 32.39 -7.28
N PRO A 53 -9.70 33.22 -6.46
CA PRO A 53 -10.31 34.43 -5.89
C PRO A 53 -10.70 35.47 -6.98
N PRO A 54 -11.68 36.37 -6.72
CA PRO A 54 -12.14 37.36 -7.70
C PRO A 54 -11.07 38.35 -8.20
N ASP A 55 -10.10 38.73 -7.35
CA ASP A 55 -9.03 39.69 -7.67
C ASP A 55 -7.65 39.01 -7.82
N PHE A 56 -7.64 37.78 -8.33
CA PHE A 56 -6.45 36.95 -8.34
C PHE A 56 -5.41 37.39 -9.41
N SER A 57 -4.26 37.89 -8.96
CA SER A 57 -3.08 38.13 -9.80
C SER A 57 -2.20 36.88 -9.84
N ILE A 58 -2.25 36.13 -10.94
CA ILE A 58 -1.42 34.93 -11.11
C ILE A 58 0.08 35.26 -11.05
N THR A 59 0.51 36.41 -11.57
CA THR A 59 1.92 36.82 -11.56
C THR A 59 2.44 36.98 -10.13
N THR A 60 1.73 37.78 -9.32
CA THR A 60 2.08 38.01 -7.91
C THR A 60 2.04 36.70 -7.11
N TYR A 61 1.02 35.88 -7.33
CA TYR A 61 0.87 34.60 -6.64
C TYR A 61 2.04 33.64 -6.95
N LEU A 62 2.47 33.58 -8.21
CA LEU A 62 3.62 32.76 -8.61
C LEU A 62 4.94 33.25 -8.01
N ASP A 63 5.13 34.57 -7.88
CA ASP A 63 6.31 35.14 -7.22
C ASP A 63 6.34 34.77 -5.73
N GLU A 64 5.22 34.88 -5.03
CA GLU A 64 5.09 34.49 -3.63
C GLU A 64 5.27 32.97 -3.42
N LEU A 65 4.75 32.14 -4.33
CA LEU A 65 4.96 30.69 -4.31
C LEU A 65 6.43 30.34 -4.48
N ARG A 66 7.13 30.97 -5.43
CA ARG A 66 8.56 30.76 -5.64
C ARG A 66 9.39 31.20 -4.42
N GLY A 67 9.09 32.38 -3.87
CA GLY A 67 9.78 32.91 -2.69
C GLY A 67 9.59 32.00 -1.46
N SER A 68 8.35 31.64 -1.14
CA SER A 68 8.05 30.72 -0.04
C SER A 68 8.61 29.31 -0.25
N LEU A 69 8.66 28.81 -1.49
CA LEU A 69 9.29 27.53 -1.81
C LEU A 69 10.79 27.59 -1.54
N SER A 70 11.48 28.65 -1.97
CA SER A 70 12.90 28.89 -1.68
C SER A 70 13.20 28.87 -0.18
N THR A 71 12.42 29.61 0.62
CA THR A 71 12.54 29.63 2.08
C THR A 71 12.27 28.24 2.69
N THR A 72 11.25 27.53 2.19
CA THR A 72 10.94 26.18 2.69
C THR A 72 12.08 25.21 2.40
N LEU A 73 12.69 25.31 1.21
CA LEU A 73 13.79 24.44 0.81
C LEU A 73 15.04 24.61 1.65
N THR A 74 15.28 25.73 2.31
CA THR A 74 16.37 25.85 3.29
C THR A 74 16.26 24.78 4.39
N HIS A 75 15.04 24.42 4.77
CA HIS A 75 14.76 23.39 5.77
C HIS A 75 14.47 22.01 5.19
N PHE A 76 14.37 21.91 3.87
CA PHE A 76 14.10 20.68 3.11
C PHE A 76 15.09 20.54 1.94
N TYR A 77 16.33 20.98 2.15
CA TYR A 77 17.37 21.09 1.12
C TYR A 77 17.62 19.78 0.35
N PRO A 78 17.44 18.56 0.91
CA PRO A 78 17.60 17.34 0.13
C PRO A 78 16.60 17.21 -1.03
N LEU A 79 15.43 17.87 -0.97
CA LEU A 79 14.48 17.89 -2.08
C LEU A 79 15.01 18.64 -3.31
N ALA A 80 15.95 19.56 -3.10
CA ALA A 80 16.63 20.29 -4.14
C ALA A 80 17.85 19.54 -4.70
N ALA A 81 18.19 18.35 -4.19
CA ALA A 81 19.39 17.59 -4.56
C ALA A 81 19.23 16.74 -5.84
N ARG A 82 20.22 15.88 -6.12
CA ARG A 82 20.18 14.81 -7.14
C ARG A 82 20.59 13.47 -6.54
N LEU A 83 20.34 12.38 -7.25
CA LEU A 83 21.00 11.11 -6.93
C LEU A 83 22.40 11.08 -7.53
N ALA A 84 23.30 10.39 -6.84
CA ALA A 84 24.61 10.05 -7.35
C ALA A 84 24.93 8.59 -7.02
N THR A 85 25.84 8.02 -7.82
CA THR A 85 26.35 6.66 -7.60
C THR A 85 27.86 6.71 -7.44
N ARG A 86 28.37 6.20 -6.32
CA ARG A 86 29.79 5.91 -6.14
C ARG A 86 30.05 4.46 -6.53
N LYS A 87 30.94 4.25 -7.50
CA LYS A 87 31.40 2.93 -7.93
C LYS A 87 32.85 2.70 -7.53
N GLN A 88 33.16 1.49 -7.11
CA GLN A 88 34.52 1.02 -6.91
C GLN A 88 34.67 -0.33 -7.59
N GLU A 89 35.80 -0.59 -8.24
CA GLU A 89 36.04 -1.87 -8.92
C GLU A 89 36.60 -2.94 -7.98
N ASN A 90 37.50 -2.55 -7.07
CA ASN A 90 38.20 -3.48 -6.16
C ASN A 90 38.24 -2.91 -4.72
N PRO A 91 37.49 -3.51 -3.77
CA PRO A 91 36.40 -4.47 -3.99
C PRO A 91 35.22 -3.83 -4.76
N PRO A 92 34.42 -4.62 -5.52
CA PRO A 92 33.25 -4.10 -6.22
C PRO A 92 32.27 -3.40 -5.27
N SER A 93 31.96 -2.14 -5.54
CA SER A 93 30.89 -1.43 -4.84
C SER A 93 30.04 -0.56 -5.75
N TYR A 94 28.75 -0.49 -5.41
CA TYR A 94 27.73 0.31 -6.07
C TYR A 94 26.83 0.93 -5.01
N VAL A 95 27.17 2.16 -4.63
CA VAL A 95 26.47 2.90 -3.57
C VAL A 95 25.71 4.06 -4.20
N ILE A 96 24.39 4.04 -4.05
CA ILE A 96 23.51 5.14 -4.45
C ILE A 96 23.25 6.04 -3.23
N TYR A 97 23.38 7.34 -3.41
CA TYR A 97 23.13 8.34 -2.37
C TYR A 97 22.50 9.59 -2.97
N ILE A 98 21.98 10.46 -2.11
CA ILE A 98 21.50 11.79 -2.48
C ILE A 98 22.68 12.76 -2.34
N ASP A 99 23.01 13.46 -3.42
CA ASP A 99 24.07 14.45 -3.53
C ASP A 99 23.49 15.88 -3.56
N PRO A 100 23.63 16.65 -2.46
CA PRO A 100 23.15 18.02 -2.40
C PRO A 100 23.94 19.01 -3.26
N GLN A 101 25.18 18.69 -3.65
CA GLN A 101 26.10 19.69 -4.24
C GLN A 101 25.87 19.93 -5.73
N ASN A 102 25.47 18.89 -6.47
CA ASN A 102 25.34 18.95 -7.93
C ASN A 102 23.88 18.98 -8.38
N SER A 103 23.18 20.09 -8.08
CA SER A 103 21.79 20.24 -8.51
C SER A 103 21.39 21.66 -8.89
N PRO A 104 20.60 21.82 -9.98
CA PRO A 104 20.00 23.10 -10.32
C PRO A 104 18.89 23.51 -9.32
N GLY A 105 18.38 22.58 -8.50
CA GLY A 105 17.31 22.80 -7.53
C GLY A 105 16.03 22.02 -7.83
N VAL A 106 14.93 22.45 -7.22
CA VAL A 106 13.57 21.98 -7.47
C VAL A 106 13.03 22.60 -8.74
N LYS A 107 12.47 21.80 -9.64
CA LYS A 107 11.88 22.33 -10.89
C LYS A 107 10.49 22.89 -10.62
N PHE A 108 10.28 24.17 -10.92
CA PHE A 108 9.00 24.86 -10.78
C PHE A 108 8.43 25.18 -12.16
N VAL A 109 7.22 24.71 -12.44
CA VAL A 109 6.54 24.81 -13.73
C VAL A 109 5.26 25.59 -13.57
N TYR A 110 4.98 26.48 -14.52
CA TYR A 110 3.71 27.17 -14.64
C TYR A 110 3.07 26.87 -16.01
N ALA A 111 1.82 26.44 -15.98
CA ALA A 111 1.05 26.07 -17.15
C ALA A 111 -0.38 26.65 -17.08
N LYS A 112 -1.06 26.67 -18.23
CA LYS A 112 -2.47 27.02 -18.37
C LYS A 112 -3.25 25.88 -19.00
N ALA A 113 -4.49 25.70 -18.60
CA ALA A 113 -5.44 24.83 -19.28
C ALA A 113 -6.78 25.54 -19.41
N ASP A 114 -7.35 25.52 -20.62
CA ASP A 114 -8.68 26.07 -20.90
C ASP A 114 -9.75 25.06 -20.45
N LEU A 115 -9.91 24.99 -19.13
CA LEU A 115 -10.79 24.07 -18.40
C LEU A 115 -11.26 24.76 -17.14
N ASN A 116 -12.46 24.43 -16.69
CA ASN A 116 -12.93 24.71 -15.34
C ASN A 116 -12.58 23.54 -14.41
N VAL A 117 -12.49 23.81 -13.10
CA VAL A 117 -12.33 22.78 -12.08
C VAL A 117 -13.48 21.77 -12.15
N SER A 118 -14.71 22.23 -12.43
CA SER A 118 -15.87 21.36 -12.58
C SER A 118 -15.71 20.31 -13.67
N ASP A 119 -15.06 20.65 -14.79
CA ASP A 119 -14.86 19.74 -15.93
C ASP A 119 -14.04 18.50 -15.53
N ILE A 120 -13.25 18.62 -14.46
CA ILE A 120 -12.45 17.55 -13.89
C ILE A 120 -13.18 16.85 -12.74
N LEU A 121 -13.79 17.61 -11.84
CA LEU A 121 -14.34 17.07 -10.60
C LEU A 121 -15.71 16.41 -10.78
N THR A 122 -16.51 16.82 -11.76
CA THR A 122 -17.84 16.22 -12.03
C THR A 122 -17.82 15.12 -13.08
N SER A 123 -16.67 14.89 -13.73
CA SER A 123 -16.51 13.80 -14.70
C SER A 123 -16.61 12.44 -14.00
N THR A 124 -17.31 11.49 -14.65
CA THR A 124 -17.47 10.13 -14.14
C THR A 124 -16.12 9.42 -13.94
N TYR A 125 -15.20 9.60 -14.89
CA TYR A 125 -13.83 9.13 -14.81
C TYR A 125 -12.88 10.32 -14.71
N VAL A 126 -11.74 10.13 -14.04
CA VAL A 126 -10.69 11.15 -14.00
C VAL A 126 -10.23 11.43 -15.44
N PRO A 127 -10.36 12.68 -15.95
CA PRO A 127 -9.95 12.98 -17.32
C PRO A 127 -8.43 12.85 -17.49
N SER A 128 -7.98 12.31 -18.62
CA SER A 128 -6.55 12.08 -18.89
C SER A 128 -5.70 13.35 -18.87
N VAL A 129 -6.30 14.52 -19.11
CA VAL A 129 -5.65 15.84 -19.01
C VAL A 129 -5.09 16.10 -17.60
N VAL A 130 -5.63 15.46 -16.55
CA VAL A 130 -5.10 15.59 -15.18
C VAL A 130 -3.64 15.14 -15.10
N TYR A 131 -3.20 14.17 -15.91
CA TYR A 131 -1.79 13.76 -15.95
C TYR A 131 -0.87 14.87 -16.46
N SER A 132 -1.38 15.77 -17.29
CA SER A 132 -0.64 16.92 -17.80
C SER A 132 -0.53 18.07 -16.78
N PHE A 133 -1.14 17.94 -15.60
CA PHE A 133 -0.93 18.85 -14.46
C PHE A 133 0.27 18.48 -13.59
N PHE A 134 1.08 17.52 -14.06
CA PHE A 134 2.28 17.05 -13.41
C PHE A 134 3.43 17.00 -14.41
N ASP A 135 4.63 17.36 -13.96
CA ASP A 135 5.87 17.09 -14.68
C ASP A 135 6.44 15.71 -14.30
N LEU A 136 7.49 15.27 -14.99
CA LEU A 136 8.22 14.02 -14.73
C LEU A 136 7.35 12.77 -14.88
N ASN A 137 6.37 12.83 -15.78
CA ASN A 137 5.55 11.68 -16.15
C ASN A 137 6.44 10.53 -16.64
N ASN A 138 6.19 9.32 -16.12
CA ASN A 138 6.93 8.09 -16.40
C ASN A 138 8.38 8.03 -15.88
N ALA A 139 8.88 9.07 -15.21
CA ALA A 139 10.16 8.99 -14.50
C ALA A 139 10.08 7.93 -13.40
N ILE A 140 11.14 7.13 -13.27
CA ILE A 140 11.34 6.22 -12.13
C ILE A 140 12.33 6.82 -11.15
N SER A 141 12.31 6.36 -9.90
CA SER A 141 13.20 6.81 -8.83
C SER A 141 14.67 6.89 -9.23
N HIS A 142 15.21 5.91 -9.97
CA HIS A 142 16.59 5.97 -10.44
C HIS A 142 16.88 7.18 -11.35
N ASP A 143 15.89 7.71 -12.08
CA ASP A 143 16.06 8.87 -12.96
C ASP A 143 16.41 10.14 -12.19
N GLY A 144 16.30 10.15 -10.85
CA GLY A 144 16.78 11.24 -9.99
C GLY A 144 18.28 11.53 -10.12
N HIS A 145 19.06 10.69 -10.82
CA HIS A 145 20.44 11.00 -11.20
C HIS A 145 20.54 12.16 -12.20
N THR A 146 19.54 12.33 -13.05
CA THR A 146 19.52 13.35 -14.12
C THR A 146 18.32 14.29 -13.98
N LEU A 147 17.20 13.79 -13.46
CA LEU A 147 15.96 14.53 -13.25
C LEU A 147 15.86 15.10 -11.82
N PRO A 148 15.05 16.15 -11.61
CA PRO A 148 14.74 16.67 -10.28
C PRO A 148 14.24 15.62 -9.32
N LEU A 149 14.62 15.70 -8.04
CA LEU A 149 14.01 14.87 -6.99
C LEU A 149 12.60 15.37 -6.63
N LEU A 150 12.35 16.66 -6.80
CA LEU A 150 11.04 17.28 -6.68
C LEU A 150 10.80 18.20 -7.88
N SER A 151 9.61 18.11 -8.44
CA SER A 151 9.04 19.13 -9.33
C SER A 151 7.68 19.56 -8.84
N ILE A 152 7.41 20.86 -8.91
CA ILE A 152 6.14 21.50 -8.59
C ILE A 152 5.60 22.11 -9.88
N GLN A 153 4.35 21.81 -10.22
CA GLN A 153 3.65 22.42 -11.33
C GLN A 153 2.39 23.15 -10.84
N VAL A 154 2.32 24.44 -11.14
CA VAL A 154 1.11 25.26 -10.95
C VAL A 154 0.40 25.33 -12.29
N THR A 155 -0.82 24.80 -12.37
CA THR A 155 -1.66 24.91 -13.56
C THR A 155 -2.83 25.84 -13.30
N GLU A 156 -2.89 26.95 -14.02
CA GLU A 156 -4.01 27.88 -13.99
C GLU A 156 -5.14 27.36 -14.89
N LEU A 157 -6.32 27.25 -14.29
CA LEU A 157 -7.60 26.94 -14.93
C LEU A 157 -8.43 28.22 -15.05
N ASN A 158 -9.56 28.15 -15.75
CA ASN A 158 -10.45 29.31 -15.93
C ASN A 158 -10.95 29.85 -14.58
N ASP A 159 -11.39 28.96 -13.69
CA ASP A 159 -11.99 29.26 -12.39
C ASP A 159 -11.17 28.76 -11.18
N GLY A 160 -9.96 28.25 -11.42
CA GLY A 160 -9.17 27.61 -10.35
C GLY A 160 -7.67 27.53 -10.58
N ILE A 161 -6.98 26.99 -9.58
CA ILE A 161 -5.54 26.73 -9.58
C ILE A 161 -5.32 25.28 -9.16
N CYS A 162 -4.50 24.55 -9.89
CA CYS A 162 -4.02 23.23 -9.50
C CYS A 162 -2.54 23.32 -9.12
N ILE A 163 -2.18 22.89 -7.91
CA ILE A 163 -0.78 22.75 -7.47
C ILE A 163 -0.47 21.26 -7.43
N GLY A 164 0.31 20.78 -8.41
CA GLY A 164 0.76 19.40 -8.52
C GLY A 164 2.23 19.26 -8.09
N GLY A 165 2.54 18.19 -7.37
CA GLY A 165 3.91 17.83 -7.01
C GLY A 165 4.26 16.44 -7.54
N SER A 166 5.44 16.31 -8.14
CA SER A 166 6.08 15.06 -8.56
C SER A 166 7.34 14.84 -7.72
N ILE A 167 7.34 13.86 -6.83
CA ILE A 167 8.44 13.59 -5.90
C ILE A 167 9.03 12.18 -6.12
N ASN A 168 10.35 12.09 -6.09
CA ASN A 168 11.08 10.84 -6.18
C ASN A 168 10.74 9.95 -4.97
N HIS A 169 10.36 8.69 -5.18
CA HIS A 169 9.87 7.85 -4.09
C HIS A 169 10.97 7.44 -3.09
N LEU A 170 12.25 7.58 -3.47
CA LEU A 170 13.38 7.30 -2.57
C LEU A 170 13.57 8.35 -1.49
N ILE A 171 13.13 9.60 -1.73
CA ILE A 171 13.35 10.68 -0.77
C ILE A 171 12.16 10.90 0.17
N ALA A 172 10.96 10.52 -0.24
CA ALA A 172 9.75 10.75 0.54
C ALA A 172 8.66 9.70 0.31
N ASP A 173 8.06 9.23 1.40
CA ASP A 173 6.76 8.58 1.38
C ASP A 173 5.62 9.60 1.40
N GLY A 174 4.37 9.12 1.43
CA GLY A 174 3.20 10.00 1.54
C GLY A 174 3.19 10.88 2.80
N THR A 175 3.75 10.39 3.92
CA THR A 175 3.83 11.18 5.16
C THR A 175 4.79 12.34 4.98
N SER A 176 5.99 12.07 4.44
CA SER A 176 7.01 13.08 4.18
C SER A 176 6.59 14.08 3.11
N PHE A 177 5.92 13.64 2.06
CA PHE A 177 5.38 14.54 1.03
C PHE A 177 4.37 15.55 1.62
N TRP A 178 3.37 15.07 2.37
CA TRP A 178 2.38 15.97 2.96
C TRP A 178 2.95 16.82 4.10
N HIS A 179 3.97 16.33 4.82
CA HIS A 179 4.72 17.15 5.78
C HIS A 179 5.43 18.33 5.10
N PHE A 180 6.05 18.09 3.94
CA PHE A 180 6.65 19.16 3.13
C PHE A 180 5.59 20.12 2.56
N MET A 181 4.50 19.61 1.97
CA MET A 181 3.44 20.46 1.42
C MET A 181 2.80 21.35 2.50
N ALA A 182 2.59 20.82 3.71
CA ALA A 182 2.11 21.60 4.85
C ALA A 182 3.12 22.67 5.27
N ALA A 183 4.42 22.32 5.36
CA ALA A 183 5.48 23.29 5.67
C ALA A 183 5.53 24.43 4.66
N TRP A 184 5.42 24.10 3.37
CA TRP A 184 5.44 25.09 2.29
C TRP A 184 4.20 25.98 2.33
N SER A 185 3.02 25.42 2.56
CA SER A 185 1.78 26.19 2.73
C SER A 185 1.84 27.13 3.95
N GLU A 186 2.40 26.67 5.08
CA GLU A 186 2.60 27.49 6.28
C GLU A 186 3.57 28.66 6.01
N SER A 187 4.66 28.38 5.28
CA SER A 187 5.66 29.36 4.86
C SER A 187 5.07 30.42 3.92
N PHE A 188 4.22 30.01 2.97
CA PHE A 188 3.49 30.92 2.09
C PHE A 188 2.60 31.89 2.88
N GLY A 189 1.79 31.40 3.80
CA GLY A 189 0.81 32.23 4.52
C GLY A 189 1.39 33.09 5.64
N SER A 190 2.32 32.55 6.43
CA SER A 190 2.79 33.19 7.68
C SER A 190 4.26 33.56 7.70
N LYS A 191 5.02 33.18 6.65
CA LYS A 191 6.49 33.31 6.57
C LYS A 191 7.24 32.68 7.75
N LYS A 192 6.58 31.80 8.51
CA LYS A 192 7.14 31.04 9.64
C LYS A 192 6.68 29.60 9.53
N GLN A 193 7.63 28.68 9.38
CA GLN A 193 7.33 27.25 9.38
C GLN A 193 7.84 26.59 10.66
N LYS A 194 7.10 25.58 11.14
CA LYS A 194 7.50 24.78 12.32
C LYS A 194 8.01 23.39 11.94
N ARG A 195 7.98 23.08 10.65
CA ARG A 195 8.28 21.77 10.07
C ARG A 195 9.62 21.83 9.37
N PHE A 196 10.43 20.81 9.60
CA PHE A 196 11.79 20.72 9.11
C PHE A 196 12.07 19.31 8.60
N PHE A 197 13.03 19.18 7.70
CA PHE A 197 13.62 17.89 7.37
C PHE A 197 14.41 17.38 8.58
N LYS A 198 14.07 16.18 9.04
CA LYS A 198 14.87 15.44 10.01
C LYS A 198 15.06 14.03 9.55
N ARG A 199 16.30 13.59 9.48
CA ARG A 199 16.64 12.23 9.09
C ARG A 199 17.74 11.73 10.00
N GLN A 200 17.55 10.52 10.50
CA GLN A 200 18.55 9.82 11.29
C GLN A 200 18.93 8.51 10.61
N ALA A 201 20.16 8.06 10.83
CA ALA A 201 20.58 6.73 10.43
C ALA A 201 19.71 5.67 11.14
N LEU A 202 19.49 4.54 10.48
CA LEU A 202 18.72 3.44 11.06
C LEU A 202 19.62 2.66 12.03
N GLU A 203 19.27 2.66 13.32
CA GLU A 203 20.07 2.00 14.35
C GLU A 203 20.23 0.49 14.08
N GLY A 204 21.47 0.01 14.18
CA GLY A 204 21.82 -1.40 13.94
C GLY A 204 22.08 -1.75 12.48
N TYR A 205 22.10 -0.78 11.57
CA TYR A 205 22.37 -0.97 10.15
C TYR A 205 23.56 -0.12 9.68
N ASP A 206 24.32 -0.65 8.72
CA ASP A 206 25.34 0.14 8.03
C ASP A 206 24.65 1.31 7.28
N PRO A 207 25.06 2.56 7.52
CA PRO A 207 24.52 3.70 6.79
C PRO A 207 24.84 3.63 5.29
N ILE A 208 25.90 2.91 4.88
CA ILE A 208 26.35 2.80 3.49
C ILE A 208 26.01 1.41 2.96
N ILE A 209 24.96 1.32 2.15
CA ILE A 209 24.52 0.04 1.59
C ILE A 209 25.16 -0.16 0.22
N ASN A 210 25.97 -1.21 0.13
CA ASN A 210 26.53 -1.67 -1.14
C ASN A 210 25.53 -2.58 -1.87
N LEU A 211 25.11 -2.19 -3.08
CA LEU A 211 24.26 -3.03 -3.91
C LEU A 211 25.10 -4.05 -4.69
N PRO A 212 24.62 -5.29 -4.90
CA PRO A 212 25.35 -6.34 -5.59
C PRO A 212 25.29 -6.20 -7.12
N PHE A 213 25.49 -4.97 -7.63
CA PHE A 213 25.43 -4.64 -9.04
C PHE A 213 26.69 -3.85 -9.45
N THR A 214 27.01 -3.85 -10.73
CA THR A 214 28.10 -3.06 -11.32
C THR A 214 27.55 -1.96 -12.23
N HIS A 215 26.39 -2.22 -12.84
CA HIS A 215 25.69 -1.32 -13.72
C HIS A 215 24.18 -1.28 -13.43
N HIS A 216 23.54 -0.16 -13.75
CA HIS A 216 22.13 0.03 -13.46
C HIS A 216 21.21 -0.85 -14.31
N ASP A 217 21.65 -1.25 -15.50
CA ASP A 217 20.89 -2.14 -16.41
C ASP A 217 20.60 -3.52 -15.78
N GLU A 218 21.34 -3.91 -14.75
CA GLU A 218 21.13 -5.17 -14.04
C GLU A 218 19.83 -5.18 -13.22
N PHE A 219 19.34 -3.99 -12.80
CA PHE A 219 18.18 -3.87 -11.91
C PHE A 219 17.11 -2.88 -12.37
N ILE A 220 17.43 -1.95 -13.28
CA ILE A 220 16.45 -1.02 -13.83
C ILE A 220 15.45 -1.77 -14.70
N LYS A 221 14.17 -1.57 -14.40
CA LYS A 221 13.07 -2.03 -15.25
C LYS A 221 12.04 -0.94 -15.42
N ARG A 222 11.79 -0.57 -16.68
CA ARG A 222 10.72 0.34 -17.04
C ARG A 222 9.49 -0.45 -17.45
N PHE A 223 8.35 -0.11 -16.87
CA PHE A 223 7.07 -0.70 -17.21
C PHE A 223 6.29 0.27 -18.10
N GLN A 224 5.84 -0.22 -19.25
CA GLN A 224 4.91 0.53 -20.07
C GLN A 224 3.50 0.36 -19.51
N ARG A 225 2.91 1.46 -19.05
CA ARG A 225 1.57 1.46 -18.48
C ARG A 225 0.54 1.15 -19.57
N PRO A 226 -0.34 0.15 -19.40
CA PRO A 226 -1.52 0.01 -20.24
C PRO A 226 -2.54 1.12 -19.93
N GLU A 227 -3.59 1.24 -20.74
CA GLU A 227 -4.68 2.16 -20.44
C GLU A 227 -5.47 1.67 -19.21
N TYR A 228 -5.70 2.58 -18.26
CA TYR A 228 -6.52 2.35 -17.08
C TYR A 228 -7.74 3.29 -17.08
N LYS A 229 -8.80 2.88 -16.39
CA LYS A 229 -9.89 3.76 -15.98
C LYS A 229 -9.73 4.08 -14.51
N GLU A 230 -10.02 5.34 -14.19
CA GLU A 230 -9.88 5.90 -12.86
C GLU A 230 -11.17 6.55 -12.45
N LYS A 231 -11.63 6.23 -11.25
CA LYS A 231 -12.85 6.82 -10.71
C LYS A 231 -12.72 7.06 -9.22
N PHE A 232 -13.25 8.19 -8.78
CA PHE A 232 -13.36 8.52 -7.37
C PHE A 232 -14.67 7.98 -6.81
N PHE A 233 -14.57 7.20 -5.75
CA PHE A 233 -15.68 6.70 -4.96
C PHE A 233 -15.71 7.48 -3.66
N HIS A 234 -16.74 8.30 -3.47
CA HIS A 234 -16.98 9.00 -2.21
C HIS A 234 -17.71 8.07 -1.23
N PHE A 235 -17.14 7.88 -0.05
CA PHE A 235 -17.76 7.19 1.08
C PHE A 235 -18.07 8.23 2.15
N SER A 236 -19.37 8.56 2.28
CA SER A 236 -19.85 9.46 3.32
C SER A 236 -19.51 8.94 4.71
N SER A 237 -19.46 9.82 5.71
CA SER A 237 -19.21 9.40 7.11
C SER A 237 -20.27 8.38 7.60
N ALA A 238 -21.51 8.49 7.12
CA ALA A 238 -22.59 7.54 7.38
C ALA A 238 -22.30 6.16 6.77
N ILE A 239 -21.93 6.10 5.49
CA ILE A 239 -21.55 4.85 4.82
C ILE A 239 -20.35 4.20 5.51
N VAL A 240 -19.29 4.97 5.77
CA VAL A 240 -18.08 4.47 6.47
C VAL A 240 -18.44 3.89 7.84
N SER A 241 -19.31 4.57 8.59
CA SER A 241 -19.77 4.11 9.90
C SER A 241 -20.59 2.82 9.81
N ARG A 242 -21.48 2.72 8.82
CA ARG A 242 -22.28 1.51 8.55
C ARG A 242 -21.40 0.32 8.15
N LEU A 243 -20.44 0.52 7.25
CA LEU A 243 -19.47 -0.51 6.84
C LEU A 243 -18.65 -1.01 8.03
N LYS A 244 -18.15 -0.08 8.84
CA LYS A 244 -17.41 -0.42 10.06
C LYS A 244 -18.29 -1.21 11.04
N ALA A 245 -19.55 -0.80 11.25
CA ALA A 245 -20.46 -1.49 12.14
C ALA A 245 -20.77 -2.91 11.65
N LYS A 246 -21.11 -3.06 10.35
CA LYS A 246 -21.33 -4.35 9.68
C LYS A 246 -20.13 -5.29 9.83
N ALA A 247 -18.93 -4.81 9.50
CA ALA A 247 -17.71 -5.60 9.62
C ALA A 247 -17.45 -6.06 11.07
N ASN A 248 -17.66 -5.18 12.06
CA ASN A 248 -17.49 -5.56 13.48
C ASN A 248 -18.57 -6.54 13.96
N ALA A 249 -19.81 -6.41 13.49
CA ALA A 249 -20.90 -7.33 13.84
C ALA A 249 -20.66 -8.74 13.28
N GLU A 250 -20.19 -8.85 12.04
CA GLU A 250 -19.89 -10.15 11.41
C GLU A 250 -18.70 -10.88 12.05
N CYS A 251 -17.72 -10.16 12.61
CA CYS A 251 -16.55 -10.77 13.26
C CYS A 251 -16.86 -11.40 14.61
N ASN A 252 -17.92 -10.97 15.32
CA ASN A 252 -18.25 -11.39 16.68
C ASN A 252 -17.06 -11.40 17.68
N ASP A 253 -16.06 -10.55 17.46
CA ASP A 253 -14.86 -10.45 18.29
C ASP A 253 -14.84 -9.12 19.03
N THR A 254 -15.05 -9.17 20.34
CA THR A 254 -15.11 -7.99 21.22
C THR A 254 -13.76 -7.34 21.45
N HIS A 255 -12.66 -8.07 21.24
CA HIS A 255 -11.29 -7.59 21.44
C HIS A 255 -10.69 -7.04 20.14
N ASN A 256 -11.16 -7.53 18.99
CA ASN A 256 -10.56 -7.25 17.70
C ASN A 256 -11.35 -6.26 16.83
N LYS A 257 -11.50 -5.03 17.32
CA LYS A 257 -12.25 -3.97 16.61
C LYS A 257 -11.63 -3.64 15.24
N ILE A 258 -12.46 -3.75 14.20
CA ILE A 258 -12.17 -3.36 12.82
C ILE A 258 -12.23 -1.83 12.69
N SER A 259 -11.22 -1.25 12.04
CA SER A 259 -11.17 0.18 11.72
C SER A 259 -11.95 0.52 10.44
N SER A 260 -12.31 1.80 10.28
CA SER A 260 -12.98 2.30 9.07
C SER A 260 -12.20 2.00 7.80
N LEU A 261 -10.87 2.19 7.83
CA LEU A 261 -9.99 1.90 6.69
C LEU A 261 -10.02 0.42 6.33
N GLN A 262 -9.97 -0.47 7.32
CA GLN A 262 -10.03 -1.92 7.09
C GLN A 262 -11.38 -2.35 6.52
N ALA A 263 -12.48 -1.76 6.99
CA ALA A 263 -13.81 -2.07 6.46
C ALA A 263 -13.95 -1.64 4.98
N VAL A 264 -13.55 -0.42 4.64
CA VAL A 264 -13.57 0.05 3.24
C VAL A 264 -12.61 -0.75 2.36
N ALA A 265 -11.40 -1.07 2.85
CA ALA A 265 -10.44 -1.86 2.11
C ALA A 265 -10.91 -3.30 1.88
N ALA A 266 -11.53 -3.92 2.88
CA ALA A 266 -12.10 -5.26 2.75
C ALA A 266 -13.24 -5.31 1.73
N LEU A 267 -14.13 -4.32 1.74
CA LEU A 267 -15.20 -4.20 0.73
C LEU A 267 -14.60 -4.13 -0.68
N LEU A 268 -13.67 -3.20 -0.92
CA LEU A 268 -13.06 -3.03 -2.24
C LEU A 268 -12.24 -4.25 -2.67
N TRP A 269 -11.57 -4.94 -1.74
CA TRP A 269 -10.87 -6.19 -2.04
C TRP A 269 -11.84 -7.28 -2.52
N ARG A 270 -13.00 -7.42 -1.86
CA ARG A 270 -14.06 -8.35 -2.26
C ARG A 270 -14.63 -7.99 -3.63
N CYS A 271 -15.04 -6.73 -3.83
CA CYS A 271 -15.63 -6.30 -5.10
C CYS A 271 -14.66 -6.48 -6.27
N VAL A 272 -13.41 -6.05 -6.14
CA VAL A 272 -12.41 -6.22 -7.21
C VAL A 272 -12.10 -7.69 -7.47
N THR A 273 -12.05 -8.53 -6.44
CA THR A 273 -11.88 -9.98 -6.63
C THR A 273 -13.05 -10.58 -7.41
N ARG A 274 -14.28 -10.17 -7.09
CA ARG A 274 -15.51 -10.67 -7.73
C ARG A 274 -15.57 -10.31 -9.21
N VAL A 275 -15.34 -9.04 -9.55
CA VAL A 275 -15.42 -8.55 -10.94
C VAL A 275 -14.29 -9.08 -11.83
N ARG A 276 -13.17 -9.50 -11.24
CA ARG A 276 -12.10 -10.18 -11.96
C ARG A 276 -12.45 -11.61 -12.40
N ARG A 277 -13.53 -12.20 -11.82
CA ARG A 277 -14.13 -13.50 -12.19
C ARG A 277 -13.11 -14.63 -12.40
N GLN A 278 -12.12 -14.70 -11.51
CA GLN A 278 -11.10 -15.73 -11.59
C GLN A 278 -11.60 -17.05 -11.00
N PRO A 279 -11.02 -18.20 -11.41
CA PRO A 279 -11.37 -19.49 -10.82
C PRO A 279 -11.25 -19.47 -9.29
N GLY A 280 -12.16 -20.14 -8.58
CA GLY A 280 -12.23 -20.13 -7.10
C GLY A 280 -10.91 -20.48 -6.40
N HIS A 281 -10.14 -21.42 -6.95
CA HIS A 281 -8.84 -21.83 -6.43
C HIS A 281 -7.69 -20.83 -6.70
N SER A 282 -7.94 -19.78 -7.49
CA SER A 282 -6.94 -18.75 -7.78
C SER A 282 -6.68 -17.91 -6.54
N GLU A 283 -5.45 -17.45 -6.39
CA GLU A 283 -5.11 -16.52 -5.32
C GLU A 283 -5.67 -15.12 -5.61
N THR A 284 -6.09 -14.42 -4.55
CA THR A 284 -6.32 -12.98 -4.53
C THR A 284 -5.46 -12.36 -3.42
N ILE A 285 -4.87 -11.20 -3.72
CA ILE A 285 -3.88 -10.57 -2.85
C ILE A 285 -4.38 -9.18 -2.48
N CYS A 286 -4.37 -8.85 -1.18
CA CYS A 286 -4.58 -7.49 -0.71
C CYS A 286 -3.32 -6.97 -0.04
N ASN A 287 -2.76 -5.90 -0.60
CA ASN A 287 -1.61 -5.21 -0.04
C ASN A 287 -2.06 -3.93 0.66
N LEU A 288 -1.63 -3.75 1.91
CA LEU A 288 -1.70 -2.49 2.64
C LEU A 288 -0.29 -1.93 2.80
N VAL A 289 -0.11 -0.61 2.70
CA VAL A 289 1.16 0.03 3.02
C VAL A 289 1.14 0.51 4.47
N THR A 290 2.19 0.19 5.23
CA THR A 290 2.34 0.63 6.63
C THR A 290 3.37 1.74 6.75
N ASN A 291 3.10 2.70 7.64
CA ASN A 291 4.09 3.64 8.14
C ASN A 291 4.80 3.00 9.34
N ASN A 292 6.10 2.75 9.22
CA ASN A 292 6.87 2.03 10.24
C ASN A 292 7.55 2.95 11.27
N ARG A 293 7.37 4.27 11.20
CA ARG A 293 7.98 5.22 12.15
C ARG A 293 7.72 4.82 13.60
N LEU A 294 6.45 4.60 13.95
CA LEU A 294 6.03 4.21 15.31
C LEU A 294 6.12 2.70 15.59
N ARG A 295 6.43 1.87 14.58
CA ARG A 295 6.52 0.41 14.72
C ARG A 295 7.92 -0.06 15.06
N LEU A 296 8.94 0.73 14.73
CA LEU A 296 10.32 0.45 15.08
C LEU A 296 10.55 0.63 16.59
N ASN A 297 11.55 -0.08 17.11
CA ASN A 297 12.05 0.10 18.47
C ASN A 297 13.58 0.32 18.45
N PRO A 298 14.05 1.54 18.82
CA PRO A 298 13.24 2.71 19.18
C PRO A 298 12.41 3.25 18.00
N PRO A 299 11.29 3.95 18.26
CA PRO A 299 10.50 4.56 17.19
C PRO A 299 11.28 5.68 16.49
N LEU A 300 11.06 5.85 15.20
CA LEU A 300 11.53 7.03 14.48
C LEU A 300 10.70 8.25 14.90
N PRO A 301 11.29 9.45 14.91
CA PRO A 301 10.55 10.69 15.14
C PRO A 301 9.35 10.84 14.20
N ASP A 302 8.28 11.47 14.68
CA ASP A 302 7.09 11.74 13.86
C ASP A 302 7.40 12.62 12.64
N ASP A 303 8.40 13.51 12.77
CA ASP A 303 8.91 14.38 11.72
C ASP A 303 10.07 13.76 10.91
N TYR A 304 10.32 12.45 11.05
CA TYR A 304 11.29 11.74 10.22
C TYR A 304 10.93 11.84 8.73
N PHE A 305 11.87 12.34 7.95
CA PHE A 305 11.77 12.51 6.51
C PHE A 305 12.46 11.39 5.76
N GLY A 306 11.68 10.65 4.96
CA GLY A 306 12.11 9.48 4.21
C GLY A 306 10.95 8.51 4.01
N SER A 307 11.26 7.29 3.58
CA SER A 307 10.24 6.29 3.22
C SER A 307 10.29 5.02 4.08
N PRO A 308 10.14 5.07 5.42
CA PRO A 308 10.13 3.87 6.27
C PRO A 308 8.78 3.15 6.14
N ILE A 309 8.50 2.63 4.94
CA ILE A 309 7.27 1.95 4.59
C ILE A 309 7.55 0.53 4.12
N GLN A 310 6.59 -0.36 4.37
CA GLN A 310 6.61 -1.73 3.85
C GLN A 310 5.20 -2.13 3.41
N TYR A 311 5.13 -3.11 2.51
CA TYR A 311 3.88 -3.76 2.16
C TYR A 311 3.55 -4.85 3.18
N MET A 312 2.31 -4.82 3.66
CA MET A 312 1.67 -5.92 4.37
C MET A 312 0.78 -6.66 3.37
N THR A 313 1.09 -7.92 3.12
CA THR A 313 0.42 -8.73 2.09
C THR A 313 -0.47 -9.78 2.73
N GLU A 314 -1.77 -9.67 2.50
CA GLU A 314 -2.74 -10.71 2.80
C GLU A 314 -3.12 -11.48 1.54
N ARG A 315 -3.28 -12.80 1.70
CA ARG A 315 -3.57 -13.75 0.63
C ARG A 315 -4.78 -14.59 1.01
N ALA A 316 -5.66 -14.82 0.06
CA ALA A 316 -6.78 -15.74 0.17
C ALA A 316 -7.01 -16.41 -1.19
N THR A 317 -7.78 -17.50 -1.22
CA THR A 317 -8.36 -17.96 -2.49
C THR A 317 -9.57 -17.09 -2.83
N VAL A 318 -9.91 -17.01 -4.11
CA VAL A 318 -11.15 -16.34 -4.56
C VAL A 318 -12.37 -16.97 -3.89
N GLU A 319 -12.40 -18.30 -3.83
CA GLU A 319 -13.47 -19.06 -3.19
C GLU A 319 -13.59 -18.71 -1.70
N ASP A 320 -12.49 -18.74 -0.94
CA ASP A 320 -12.52 -18.39 0.48
C ASP A 320 -13.01 -16.95 0.70
N LEU A 321 -12.51 -15.99 -0.08
CA LEU A 321 -12.90 -14.59 0.07
C LEU A 321 -14.38 -14.39 -0.24
N MET A 322 -14.91 -15.06 -1.28
CA MET A 322 -16.32 -14.93 -1.69
C MET A 322 -17.28 -15.72 -0.78
N ALA A 323 -16.82 -16.83 -0.18
CA ALA A 323 -17.63 -17.66 0.72
C ALA A 323 -17.91 -17.00 2.09
N HIS A 324 -17.08 -16.03 2.49
CA HIS A 324 -17.23 -15.31 3.75
C HIS A 324 -17.81 -13.90 3.55
N GLY A 325 -18.17 -13.22 4.64
CA GLY A 325 -18.66 -11.84 4.65
C GLY A 325 -17.57 -10.77 4.70
N LEU A 326 -18.00 -9.50 4.79
CA LEU A 326 -17.14 -8.33 4.93
C LEU A 326 -16.28 -8.41 6.19
N GLY A 327 -16.85 -8.85 7.31
CA GLY A 327 -16.16 -8.95 8.59
C GLY A 327 -14.94 -9.86 8.52
N TRP A 328 -15.08 -11.04 7.91
CA TRP A 328 -13.97 -11.97 7.75
C TRP A 328 -12.81 -11.35 6.97
N ALA A 329 -13.11 -10.72 5.82
CA ALA A 329 -12.09 -10.06 5.02
C ALA A 329 -11.41 -8.93 5.79
N ALA A 330 -12.17 -8.13 6.52
CA ALA A 330 -11.64 -7.04 7.34
C ALA A 330 -10.81 -7.55 8.53
N LEU A 331 -11.18 -8.67 9.13
CA LEU A 331 -10.44 -9.32 10.21
C LEU A 331 -9.07 -9.77 9.73
N ARG A 332 -8.97 -10.38 8.54
CA ARG A 332 -7.68 -10.73 7.94
C ARG A 332 -6.77 -9.52 7.80
N LEU A 333 -7.29 -8.41 7.27
CA LEU A 333 -6.53 -7.16 7.14
C LEU A 333 -6.12 -6.61 8.52
N ARG A 334 -6.96 -6.76 9.53
CA ARG A 334 -6.63 -6.35 10.90
C ARG A 334 -5.53 -7.20 11.50
N GLU A 335 -5.61 -8.51 11.37
CA GLU A 335 -4.57 -9.44 11.85
C GLU A 335 -3.24 -9.15 11.18
N ALA A 336 -3.23 -8.90 9.86
CA ALA A 336 -2.03 -8.46 9.14
C ALA A 336 -1.39 -7.22 9.77
N VAL A 337 -2.21 -6.20 10.04
CA VAL A 337 -1.78 -4.92 10.65
C VAL A 337 -1.27 -5.10 12.07
N ALA A 338 -1.91 -5.97 12.86
CA ALA A 338 -1.54 -6.24 14.24
C ALA A 338 -0.25 -7.07 14.34
N ASN A 339 -0.06 -8.03 13.42
CA ASN A 339 1.10 -8.91 13.39
C ASN A 339 2.36 -8.23 12.82
N HIS A 340 2.22 -7.09 12.13
CA HIS A 340 3.35 -6.36 11.55
C HIS A 340 4.07 -5.49 12.59
N ASP A 341 4.69 -6.10 13.59
CA ASP A 341 5.39 -5.41 14.68
C ASP A 341 6.87 -5.08 14.33
N ASN A 342 7.60 -4.50 15.29
CA ASN A 342 9.03 -4.19 15.15
C ASN A 342 9.86 -5.38 14.64
N ALA A 343 9.59 -6.59 15.15
CA ALA A 343 10.37 -7.76 14.78
C ALA A 343 10.09 -8.15 13.32
N VAL A 344 8.85 -8.06 12.86
CA VAL A 344 8.51 -8.28 11.45
C VAL A 344 9.15 -7.22 10.56
N VAL A 345 9.10 -5.95 10.94
CA VAL A 345 9.73 -4.86 10.18
C VAL A 345 11.22 -5.10 10.00
N LYS A 346 11.95 -5.37 11.10
CA LYS A 346 13.39 -5.65 11.08
C LYS A 346 13.71 -6.92 10.29
N ASN A 347 12.95 -8.00 10.48
CA ASN A 347 13.16 -9.23 9.71
C ASN A 347 13.03 -9.03 8.19
N LEU A 348 12.10 -8.19 7.74
CA LEU A 348 11.94 -7.87 6.32
C LEU A 348 13.10 -7.02 5.80
N VAL A 349 13.58 -6.05 6.59
CA VAL A 349 14.80 -5.29 6.28
C VAL A 349 16.02 -6.20 6.18
N ASP A 350 16.25 -7.04 7.19
CA ASP A 350 17.36 -7.98 7.25
C ASP A 350 17.31 -8.99 6.10
N SER A 351 16.11 -9.45 5.74
CA SER A 351 15.91 -10.35 4.60
C SER A 351 16.24 -9.66 3.28
N TRP A 352 15.90 -8.39 3.12
CA TRP A 352 16.24 -7.64 1.92
C TRP A 352 17.75 -7.36 1.84
N LEU A 353 18.39 -7.01 2.95
CA LEU A 353 19.84 -6.76 3.01
C LEU A 353 20.68 -8.00 2.65
N LYS A 354 20.20 -9.21 2.94
CA LYS A 354 20.87 -10.46 2.52
C LYS A 354 20.86 -10.67 1.00
N ASN A 355 19.91 -10.08 0.29
CA ASN A 355 19.80 -10.17 -1.16
C ASN A 355 19.18 -8.88 -1.73
N PRO A 356 19.96 -7.77 -1.79
CA PRO A 356 19.44 -6.46 -2.13
C PRO A 356 18.98 -6.44 -3.57
N MET A 357 17.66 -6.40 -3.76
CA MET A 357 17.05 -6.38 -5.08
C MET A 357 15.93 -5.34 -5.10
N PRO A 358 16.00 -4.34 -6.00
CA PRO A 358 14.89 -3.43 -6.21
C PRO A 358 13.61 -4.17 -6.58
N TYR A 359 12.49 -3.70 -6.06
CA TYR A 359 11.18 -4.16 -6.49
C TYR A 359 11.01 -3.90 -7.98
N LYS A 360 10.48 -4.89 -8.67
CA LYS A 360 10.08 -4.75 -10.07
C LYS A 360 8.63 -4.30 -10.05
N PHE A 361 8.27 -3.25 -10.80
CA PHE A 361 6.88 -2.78 -10.85
C PHE A 361 5.94 -3.91 -11.33
N SER A 362 6.37 -4.70 -12.33
CA SER A 362 5.73 -5.95 -12.76
C SER A 362 6.00 -7.17 -11.86
N GLY A 363 6.56 -6.96 -10.67
CA GLY A 363 6.88 -8.01 -9.68
C GLY A 363 5.89 -8.04 -8.52
N LEU A 364 5.04 -7.02 -8.39
CA LEU A 364 3.84 -7.02 -7.53
C LEU A 364 2.61 -7.62 -8.26
N SER A 365 2.76 -7.93 -9.55
CA SER A 365 1.68 -8.19 -10.50
C SER A 365 1.19 -9.64 -10.48
N HIS A 366 0.77 -10.13 -9.32
CA HIS A 366 -0.29 -11.14 -9.40
C HIS A 366 -1.51 -10.43 -10.03
N PRO A 367 -2.15 -10.99 -11.08
CA PRO A 367 -3.25 -10.32 -11.79
C PRO A 367 -4.46 -10.01 -10.88
N ASN A 368 -4.51 -10.63 -9.69
CA ASN A 368 -5.53 -10.43 -8.68
C ASN A 368 -5.05 -9.64 -7.45
N THR A 369 -4.03 -8.80 -7.60
CA THR A 369 -3.59 -7.91 -6.52
C THR A 369 -4.48 -6.68 -6.42
N VAL A 370 -4.84 -6.30 -5.20
CA VAL A 370 -5.44 -5.02 -4.84
C VAL A 370 -4.47 -4.30 -3.90
N ASN A 371 -4.03 -3.10 -4.29
CA ASN A 371 -3.02 -2.33 -3.57
C ASN A 371 -3.63 -1.09 -2.94
N PHE A 372 -3.76 -1.06 -1.61
CA PHE A 372 -4.17 0.13 -0.87
C PHE A 372 -2.97 0.97 -0.50
N VAL A 373 -2.99 2.22 -0.98
CA VAL A 373 -1.93 3.20 -0.76
C VAL A 373 -2.51 4.51 -0.25
N SER A 374 -1.64 5.39 0.22
CA SER A 374 -2.02 6.64 0.88
C SER A 374 -2.83 6.40 2.17
N SER A 375 -3.42 7.45 2.73
CA SER A 375 -4.11 7.37 4.02
C SER A 375 -5.12 8.51 4.18
N PRO A 376 -6.33 8.23 4.70
CA PRO A 376 -7.28 9.27 5.06
C PRO A 376 -6.85 10.09 6.28
N ARG A 377 -5.71 9.77 6.90
CA ARG A 377 -5.13 10.55 8.01
C ARG A 377 -4.16 11.64 7.55
N PHE A 378 -3.79 11.66 6.27
CA PHE A 378 -2.96 12.74 5.77
C PHE A 378 -3.76 14.04 5.72
N ASP A 379 -3.24 15.09 6.34
CA ASP A 379 -3.87 16.40 6.37
C ASP A 379 -3.65 17.16 5.05
N MET A 380 -4.23 16.61 3.98
CA MET A 380 -4.07 17.16 2.63
C MET A 380 -4.80 18.50 2.49
N TYR A 381 -5.98 18.62 3.11
CA TYR A 381 -6.83 19.81 3.00
C TYR A 381 -6.41 20.94 3.93
N GLY A 382 -5.47 20.72 4.86
CA GLY A 382 -4.82 21.78 5.64
C GLY A 382 -3.75 22.56 4.87
N CYS A 383 -3.39 22.13 3.65
CA CYS A 383 -2.46 22.85 2.78
C CYS A 383 -3.23 23.85 1.90
N GLU A 384 -3.32 25.10 2.33
CA GLU A 384 -4.20 26.12 1.72
C GLU A 384 -3.51 27.07 0.73
N PHE A 385 -2.21 27.32 0.87
CA PHE A 385 -1.45 28.23 -0.01
C PHE A 385 -2.11 29.59 -0.26
N GLY A 386 -2.76 30.16 0.76
CA GLY A 386 -3.49 31.44 0.66
C GLY A 386 -4.76 31.43 -0.19
N LEU A 387 -5.14 30.28 -0.77
CA LEU A 387 -6.36 30.11 -1.57
C LEU A 387 -7.52 29.50 -0.76
N GLY A 388 -7.30 29.26 0.54
CA GLY A 388 -8.22 28.55 1.42
C GLY A 388 -8.22 27.04 1.19
N LYS A 389 -9.17 26.35 1.81
CA LYS A 389 -9.28 24.88 1.76
C LYS A 389 -9.46 24.37 0.32
N ALA A 390 -8.56 23.49 -0.12
CA ALA A 390 -8.62 22.86 -1.43
C ALA A 390 -9.98 22.20 -1.73
N LEU A 391 -10.41 22.29 -2.99
CA LEU A 391 -11.63 21.71 -3.54
C LEU A 391 -11.54 20.20 -3.73
N ALA A 392 -10.36 19.68 -4.05
CA ALA A 392 -10.13 18.23 -4.22
C ALA A 392 -8.64 17.90 -4.25
N ALA A 393 -8.32 16.67 -3.88
CA ALA A 393 -7.04 16.05 -4.19
C ALA A 393 -7.13 15.15 -5.43
N ARG A 394 -6.09 15.14 -6.26
CA ARG A 394 -5.91 14.17 -7.36
C ARG A 394 -4.50 13.60 -7.35
N SER A 395 -4.27 12.55 -8.15
CA SER A 395 -2.93 12.03 -8.37
C SER A 395 -2.62 11.88 -9.85
N GLY A 396 -1.35 11.99 -10.19
CA GLY A 396 -0.89 11.87 -11.58
C GLY A 396 -0.70 10.43 -12.02
N GLY A 397 -0.23 10.25 -13.26
CA GLY A 397 -0.02 8.95 -13.88
C GLY A 397 0.98 8.06 -13.11
N GLY A 398 2.01 8.63 -12.50
CA GLY A 398 3.00 7.91 -11.69
C GLY A 398 2.38 7.11 -10.52
N ASN A 399 1.15 7.44 -10.14
CA ASN A 399 0.40 6.75 -9.08
C ASN A 399 -0.56 5.68 -9.60
N LYS A 400 -0.52 5.28 -10.86
CA LYS A 400 -1.55 4.42 -11.47
C LYS A 400 -1.06 3.02 -11.77
N ASP A 401 -1.85 2.04 -11.37
CA ASP A 401 -1.64 0.62 -11.64
C ASP A 401 -2.97 -0.13 -11.54
N ASP A 402 -3.10 -1.30 -12.18
CA ASP A 402 -4.31 -2.12 -12.08
C ASP A 402 -4.51 -2.62 -10.63
N GLY A 403 -5.71 -2.43 -10.10
CA GLY A 403 -6.05 -2.81 -8.73
C GLY A 403 -5.52 -1.83 -7.68
N LYS A 404 -5.07 -0.65 -8.06
CA LYS A 404 -4.60 0.36 -7.10
C LYS A 404 -5.74 1.18 -6.54
N MET A 405 -5.79 1.25 -5.21
CA MET A 405 -6.78 1.97 -4.40
C MET A 405 -6.05 3.06 -3.62
N THR A 406 -6.24 4.31 -4.02
CA THR A 406 -5.60 5.44 -3.35
C THR A 406 -6.59 6.10 -2.42
N MET A 407 -6.30 6.05 -1.11
CA MET A 407 -7.18 6.52 -0.05
C MET A 407 -6.91 7.98 0.31
N TYR A 408 -7.95 8.80 0.33
CA TYR A 408 -7.92 10.21 0.72
C TYR A 408 -8.90 10.47 1.87
N PRO A 409 -8.66 11.48 2.73
CA PRO A 409 -9.73 11.99 3.57
C PRO A 409 -10.86 12.52 2.66
N GLY A 410 -12.10 12.33 3.06
CA GLY A 410 -13.20 13.02 2.40
C GLY A 410 -13.13 14.52 2.71
N ARG A 411 -13.37 15.36 1.70
CA ARG A 411 -13.29 16.82 1.85
C ARG A 411 -14.21 17.35 2.96
N ASP A 412 -15.37 16.72 3.13
CA ASP A 412 -16.39 17.11 4.10
C ASP A 412 -15.97 16.83 5.55
N GLY A 413 -14.90 16.05 5.76
CA GLY A 413 -14.44 15.68 7.09
C GLY A 413 -15.35 14.65 7.76
N GLY A 414 -15.35 14.62 9.10
CA GLY A 414 -16.24 13.74 9.88
C GLY A 414 -15.98 12.23 9.70
N GLY A 415 -14.82 11.84 9.19
CA GLY A 415 -14.48 10.43 8.92
C GLY A 415 -14.96 9.90 7.56
N SER A 416 -15.46 10.77 6.67
CA SER A 416 -15.66 10.44 5.25
C SER A 416 -14.33 10.11 4.57
N MET A 417 -14.40 9.35 3.47
CA MET A 417 -13.23 8.91 2.70
C MET A 417 -13.50 9.02 1.21
N ASP A 418 -12.53 9.52 0.46
CA ASP A 418 -12.54 9.44 -1.00
C ASP A 418 -11.54 8.37 -1.44
N VAL A 419 -11.94 7.48 -2.34
CA VAL A 419 -11.07 6.43 -2.86
C VAL A 419 -10.97 6.55 -4.37
N GLU A 420 -9.76 6.81 -4.86
CA GLU A 420 -9.44 6.75 -6.28
C GLU A 420 -9.13 5.29 -6.63
N VAL A 421 -10.03 4.68 -7.38
CA VAL A 421 -9.93 3.30 -7.87
C VAL A 421 -9.36 3.32 -9.27
N CYS A 422 -8.28 2.59 -9.50
CA CYS A 422 -7.62 2.44 -10.79
C CYS A 422 -7.65 0.97 -11.22
N LEU A 423 -8.30 0.70 -12.36
CA LEU A 423 -8.49 -0.65 -12.90
C LEU A 423 -8.33 -0.65 -14.42
N LEU A 424 -8.04 -1.82 -14.99
CA LEU A 424 -8.22 -2.04 -16.42
C LEU A 424 -9.68 -1.76 -16.82
N PRO A 425 -9.94 -1.18 -18.01
CA PRO A 425 -11.26 -0.70 -18.40
C PRO A 425 -12.41 -1.70 -18.19
N LYS A 426 -12.20 -2.96 -18.59
CA LYS A 426 -13.22 -4.02 -18.42
C LYS A 426 -13.65 -4.22 -16.97
N TYR A 427 -12.72 -4.18 -16.01
CA TYR A 427 -13.01 -4.42 -14.60
C TYR A 427 -13.60 -3.20 -13.91
N MET A 428 -13.32 -1.99 -14.42
CA MET A 428 -13.98 -0.78 -13.94
C MET A 428 -15.48 -0.80 -14.27
N VAL A 429 -15.84 -1.18 -15.50
CA VAL A 429 -17.24 -1.32 -15.91
C VAL A 429 -17.94 -2.39 -15.06
N ASP A 430 -17.35 -3.57 -14.93
CA ASP A 430 -17.93 -4.64 -14.09
C ASP A 430 -18.05 -4.23 -12.60
N LEU A 431 -17.17 -3.35 -12.09
CA LEU A 431 -17.25 -2.82 -10.71
C LEU A 431 -18.38 -1.82 -10.53
N GLU A 432 -18.70 -1.04 -11.54
CA GLU A 432 -19.81 -0.08 -11.50
C GLU A 432 -21.17 -0.78 -11.49
N ASP A 433 -21.25 -1.96 -12.12
CA ASP A 433 -22.44 -2.81 -12.12
C ASP A 433 -22.53 -3.73 -10.88
N ASP A 434 -21.53 -3.70 -10.00
CA ASP A 434 -21.42 -4.64 -8.89
C ASP A 434 -22.41 -4.33 -7.76
N HIS A 435 -23.37 -5.24 -7.55
CA HIS A 435 -24.42 -5.07 -6.54
C HIS A 435 -23.93 -4.96 -5.09
N GLU A 436 -22.73 -5.42 -4.69
CA GLU A 436 -22.24 -5.22 -3.31
C GLU A 436 -21.79 -3.76 -3.11
N THR A 437 -21.22 -3.14 -4.16
CA THR A 437 -20.95 -1.70 -4.14
C THR A 437 -22.23 -0.88 -4.15
N GLU A 438 -23.22 -1.28 -4.96
CA GLU A 438 -24.51 -0.60 -5.03
C GLU A 438 -25.35 -0.84 -3.77
N GLN A 439 -25.37 -2.03 -3.17
CA GLN A 439 -26.12 -2.33 -1.96
C GLN A 439 -25.55 -1.60 -0.73
N ASP A 440 -24.23 -1.35 -0.71
CA ASP A 440 -23.61 -0.52 0.32
C ASP A 440 -23.73 0.99 0.01
N ARG A 441 -23.97 1.40 -1.25
CA ARG A 441 -24.31 2.79 -1.67
C ARG A 441 -25.79 3.13 -1.51
N LEU A 442 -26.68 2.19 -1.81
CA LEU A 442 -28.14 2.28 -1.76
C LEU A 442 -28.62 2.03 -0.33
N ASN A 443 -28.32 3.02 0.51
CA ASN A 443 -29.13 3.41 1.67
C ASN A 443 -29.02 4.92 1.95
N ASP A 444 -28.38 5.70 1.06
CA ASP A 444 -28.43 7.16 1.05
C ASP A 444 -29.08 7.61 -0.29
N GLN A 445 -30.17 8.37 -0.19
CA GLN A 445 -30.84 8.96 -1.36
C GLN A 445 -29.90 9.91 -2.10
N PHE A 446 -29.89 9.79 -3.43
CA PHE A 446 -29.06 10.54 -4.36
C PHE A 446 -29.27 12.06 -4.29
N THR A 447 -28.18 12.81 -4.09
CA THR A 447 -27.89 14.02 -4.87
C THR A 447 -26.40 14.06 -5.20
N PRO A 448 -26.00 14.29 -6.48
CA PRO A 448 -24.64 14.69 -6.81
C PRO A 448 -24.33 16.02 -6.12
N THR A 449 -23.17 16.13 -5.49
CA THR A 449 -22.68 17.36 -4.86
C THR A 449 -22.43 18.44 -5.92
N SER A 450 -23.42 19.32 -6.12
CA SER A 450 -23.21 20.62 -6.75
C SER A 450 -22.80 21.63 -5.68
N PRO A 451 -21.76 22.46 -5.87
CA PRO A 451 -21.52 23.58 -4.97
C PRO A 451 -22.73 24.52 -5.02
N GLN A 452 -23.38 24.75 -3.89
CA GLN A 452 -24.45 25.73 -3.80
C GLN A 452 -23.86 27.10 -4.15
N ARG A 453 -24.35 27.70 -5.24
CA ARG A 453 -24.14 29.13 -5.51
C ARG A 453 -24.78 29.94 -4.37
N PRO A 454 -24.15 31.02 -3.90
CA PRO A 454 -24.86 31.98 -3.05
C PRO A 454 -26.06 32.53 -3.83
N ARG A 455 -27.23 32.55 -3.17
CA ARG A 455 -28.48 33.05 -3.76
C ARG A 455 -28.30 34.50 -4.20
N PRO A 456 -28.57 34.85 -5.47
CA PRO A 456 -28.72 36.24 -5.86
C PRO A 456 -30.08 36.74 -5.36
N VAL A 457 -30.07 37.91 -4.74
CA VAL A 457 -31.26 38.71 -4.45
C VAL A 457 -31.86 39.12 -5.80
N HIS A 458 -33.02 38.59 -6.15
CA HIS A 458 -33.75 39.02 -7.35
C HIS A 458 -34.56 40.28 -7.05
N ASN A 459 -34.21 41.37 -7.72
CA ASN A 459 -35.17 42.39 -8.12
C ASN A 459 -35.88 41.92 -9.39
N HIS A 460 -37.21 42.02 -9.38
CA HIS A 460 -38.10 41.74 -10.48
C HIS A 460 -37.89 42.71 -11.64
N HIS A 461 -37.76 42.21 -12.86
CA HIS A 461 -38.37 42.85 -14.04
C HIS A 461 -38.79 41.79 -15.08
N HIS A 462 -40.05 41.93 -15.51
CA HIS A 462 -40.73 41.17 -16.55
C HIS A 462 -40.27 41.59 -17.95
N HIS A 463 -40.13 40.63 -18.88
CA HIS A 463 -40.54 40.67 -20.30
C HIS A 463 -40.22 39.30 -20.93
N CYS A 464 -41.21 38.46 -21.24
CA CYS A 464 -42.04 38.37 -22.46
C CYS A 464 -41.29 37.90 -23.73
N SER A 465 -41.44 36.60 -24.00
CA SER A 465 -41.72 35.92 -25.29
C SER A 465 -40.92 36.26 -26.55
N THR A 466 -40.32 35.23 -27.18
CA THR A 466 -40.87 34.56 -28.40
C THR A 466 -39.98 33.40 -28.87
N THR A 467 -40.67 32.36 -29.34
CA THR A 467 -40.20 31.12 -29.97
C THR A 467 -39.96 31.31 -31.47
N THR A 468 -38.91 30.69 -32.02
CA THR A 468 -38.89 30.24 -33.42
C THR A 468 -38.06 28.96 -33.55
N THR A 469 -38.74 27.93 -34.04
CA THR A 469 -38.26 26.59 -34.40
C THR A 469 -37.83 26.59 -35.86
N THR A 470 -36.68 26.00 -36.18
CA THR A 470 -36.32 25.65 -37.56
C THR A 470 -35.58 24.31 -37.59
N THR A 471 -35.96 23.46 -38.54
CA THR A 471 -35.69 22.02 -38.61
C THR A 471 -34.71 21.66 -39.74
N SER A 472 -34.00 20.54 -39.51
CA SER A 472 -33.39 19.58 -40.48
C SER A 472 -32.00 19.91 -41.09
N PRO A 473 -31.26 18.92 -41.66
CA PRO A 473 -31.26 17.45 -41.49
C PRO A 473 -29.84 16.83 -41.29
N GLN A 474 -29.77 15.54 -40.90
CA GLN A 474 -28.55 14.72 -40.83
C GLN A 474 -28.13 14.08 -42.18
N PRO A 475 -26.83 13.74 -42.37
CA PRO A 475 -26.36 12.91 -43.48
C PRO A 475 -26.15 11.41 -43.11
N PRO A 476 -26.13 10.50 -44.10
CA PRO A 476 -26.19 9.03 -43.93
C PRO A 476 -24.80 8.35 -43.74
N PRO A 477 -24.74 7.05 -43.37
CA PRO A 477 -23.49 6.35 -43.11
C PRO A 477 -22.93 5.69 -44.39
N PRO A 478 -21.60 5.47 -44.49
CA PRO A 478 -21.04 4.67 -45.58
C PRO A 478 -20.88 3.19 -45.23
N VAL A 479 -21.10 2.38 -46.26
CA VAL A 479 -21.08 0.93 -46.34
C VAL A 479 -19.66 0.41 -46.59
N HIS A 480 -19.43 -0.83 -46.15
CA HIS A 480 -18.27 -1.70 -46.35
C HIS A 480 -17.66 -1.73 -47.76
N ASN A 481 -16.34 -1.94 -47.83
CA ASN A 481 -15.75 -2.78 -48.86
C ASN A 481 -14.57 -3.61 -48.32
N HIS A 482 -14.62 -4.91 -48.62
CA HIS A 482 -13.58 -5.91 -48.40
C HIS A 482 -12.48 -5.78 -49.46
N HIS A 483 -11.21 -6.00 -49.09
CA HIS A 483 -10.34 -6.91 -49.85
C HIS A 483 -9.13 -7.43 -49.06
N HIS A 484 -8.78 -8.67 -49.41
CA HIS A 484 -7.85 -9.62 -48.81
C HIS A 484 -6.36 -9.29 -48.95
N LYS A 485 -5.58 -9.77 -47.97
CA LYS A 485 -4.34 -10.62 -48.05
C LYS A 485 -3.71 -10.57 -46.64
N GLY A 486 -3.40 -11.63 -45.90
CA GLY A 486 -3.02 -12.99 -46.23
C GLY A 486 -1.55 -13.20 -45.88
N SER A 487 -1.22 -13.60 -44.64
CA SER A 487 0.03 -14.29 -44.31
C SER A 487 -0.01 -14.93 -42.92
N ASN A 488 -0.06 -16.26 -42.93
CA ASN A 488 0.20 -17.18 -41.81
C ASN A 488 1.66 -17.10 -41.35
N LEU A 489 1.89 -17.14 -40.03
CA LEU A 489 3.08 -17.64 -39.32
C LEU A 489 2.58 -17.84 -37.87
N GLY A 490 2.47 -19.03 -37.28
CA GLY A 490 3.43 -20.13 -37.24
C GLY A 490 3.76 -20.38 -35.76
N PHE A 491 2.84 -21.03 -35.03
CA PHE A 491 3.04 -21.44 -33.64
C PHE A 491 4.20 -22.45 -33.54
N LYS A 492 5.20 -22.17 -32.70
CA LYS A 492 6.14 -23.18 -32.19
C LYS A 492 6.08 -23.22 -30.67
N SER A 493 5.59 -24.37 -30.20
CA SER A 493 5.69 -24.87 -28.83
C SER A 493 7.15 -25.11 -28.43
N ILE A 494 7.56 -24.61 -27.26
CA ILE A 494 8.77 -25.07 -26.58
C ILE A 494 8.35 -25.60 -25.21
N GLN A 495 8.53 -26.92 -25.03
CA GLN A 495 8.53 -27.59 -23.74
C GLN A 495 9.88 -27.33 -23.05
N ILE A 496 9.87 -26.95 -21.77
CA ILE A 496 10.99 -27.22 -20.86
C ILE A 496 10.42 -27.81 -19.56
N ARG A 497 10.81 -29.07 -19.30
CA ARG A 497 10.64 -29.80 -18.05
C ARG A 497 11.75 -29.40 -17.08
N GLY A 498 11.40 -29.33 -15.80
CA GLY A 498 12.30 -29.64 -14.68
C GLY A 498 12.40 -28.53 -13.65
N PHE A 499 11.82 -28.76 -12.45
CA PHE A 499 12.51 -28.69 -11.16
C PHE A 499 11.51 -29.07 -10.05
N LYS A 500 11.64 -30.31 -9.54
CA LYS A 500 11.11 -30.76 -8.25
C LYS A 500 12.29 -30.78 -7.27
N SER A 501 12.26 -29.99 -6.20
CA SER A 501 12.75 -30.35 -4.86
C SER A 501 12.57 -29.18 -3.88
N ILE A 502 12.50 -29.50 -2.59
CA ILE A 502 12.31 -28.64 -1.41
C ILE A 502 10.85 -28.46 -0.97
N TYR A 503 10.27 -29.57 -0.47
CA TYR A 503 9.12 -29.58 0.44
C TYR A 503 9.36 -30.63 1.53
N LYS A 504 10.21 -30.32 2.53
CA LYS A 504 10.24 -31.00 3.84
C LYS A 504 10.82 -30.06 4.88
N ASN A 505 9.96 -29.35 5.61
CA ASN A 505 10.17 -28.88 7.00
C ASN A 505 9.00 -27.99 7.47
N LYS A 506 7.80 -28.56 7.66
CA LYS A 506 6.61 -27.82 8.12
C LYS A 506 5.96 -28.32 9.42
N ILE A 507 6.67 -29.10 10.26
CA ILE A 507 6.10 -29.62 11.52
C ILE A 507 6.85 -29.12 12.77
N GLY A 508 8.11 -28.66 12.64
CA GLY A 508 8.91 -28.18 13.78
C GLY A 508 8.62 -26.74 14.24
N VAL A 509 7.99 -25.91 13.41
CA VAL A 509 7.79 -24.47 13.69
C VAL A 509 6.53 -24.21 14.53
N GLN A 510 5.50 -25.05 14.42
CA GLN A 510 4.22 -24.85 15.12
C GLN A 510 4.32 -25.01 16.65
N ILE A 511 5.27 -25.81 17.15
CA ILE A 511 5.41 -26.11 18.58
C ILE A 511 6.13 -24.98 19.35
N ARG A 512 6.99 -24.19 18.68
CA ARG A 512 7.66 -23.03 19.30
C ARG A 512 6.75 -21.80 19.43
N PHE A 513 5.71 -21.68 18.60
CA PHE A 513 4.77 -20.55 18.65
C PHE A 513 3.89 -20.52 19.91
N ASN A 514 3.49 -21.68 20.44
CA ASN A 514 2.68 -21.73 21.67
C ASN A 514 3.45 -21.33 22.94
N TRP A 515 4.78 -21.40 22.93
CA TRP A 515 5.59 -21.04 24.10
C TRP A 515 5.77 -19.51 24.22
N ILE A 516 5.85 -18.80 23.09
CA ILE A 516 6.06 -17.34 23.05
C ILE A 516 4.77 -16.56 23.36
N TRP A 517 3.60 -17.12 23.02
CA TRP A 517 2.31 -16.48 23.28
C TRP A 517 2.03 -16.28 24.79
N LYS A 518 2.60 -17.14 25.65
CA LYS A 518 2.33 -17.10 27.10
C LYS A 518 3.19 -16.10 27.87
N PHE A 519 4.43 -15.86 27.45
CA PHE A 519 5.35 -14.98 28.17
C PHE A 519 4.99 -13.49 28.03
N LYS A 520 4.24 -13.09 26.99
CA LYS A 520 3.90 -11.69 26.72
C LYS A 520 2.60 -11.19 27.36
N SER A 521 1.77 -12.07 27.93
CA SER A 521 0.51 -11.65 28.59
C SER A 521 0.73 -10.85 29.89
N ASN A 522 1.85 -11.08 30.59
CA ASN A 522 2.18 -10.39 31.85
C ASN A 522 2.79 -8.98 31.66
N GLN A 523 3.31 -8.65 30.48
CA GLN A 523 3.84 -7.30 30.18
C GLN A 523 2.73 -6.34 29.72
N ILE A 524 1.68 -6.85 29.08
CA ILE A 524 0.59 -6.04 28.50
C ILE A 524 -0.38 -5.50 29.57
N ARG A 525 -0.51 -6.17 30.73
CA ARG A 525 -1.41 -5.71 31.81
C ARG A 525 -0.87 -4.47 32.56
N ARG A 526 0.44 -4.25 32.58
CA ARG A 526 1.05 -3.05 33.19
C ARG A 526 0.87 -1.77 32.37
N TRP A 527 0.48 -1.88 31.10
CA TRP A 527 0.27 -0.73 30.21
C TRP A 527 -1.16 -0.17 30.24
N TRP A 528 -2.14 -0.90 30.78
CA TRP A 528 -3.56 -0.53 30.66
C TRP A 528 -4.08 0.45 31.73
N PHE A 529 -3.33 0.72 32.81
CA PHE A 529 -3.74 1.68 33.86
C PHE A 529 -2.93 3.00 33.88
N GLY A 530 -2.11 3.27 32.86
CA GLY A 530 -1.39 4.53 32.70
C GLY A 530 -2.24 5.66 32.11
N GLY A 531 -3.42 5.92 32.66
CA GLY A 531 -4.22 7.10 32.33
C GLY A 531 -3.64 8.35 32.98
N ARG A 532 -3.47 9.43 32.22
CA ARG A 532 -3.07 10.75 32.74
C ARG A 532 -4.02 11.16 33.87
N ARG A 533 -3.48 11.40 35.06
CA ARG A 533 -4.19 12.05 36.17
C ARG A 533 -4.41 13.54 35.81
N PRO A 534 -5.59 14.13 36.10
CA PRO A 534 -5.74 15.59 36.07
C PRO A 534 -4.85 16.21 37.17
N ALA A 535 -4.27 17.36 36.88
CA ALA A 535 -3.53 18.15 37.88
C ALA A 535 -4.48 18.52 39.03
N LEU A 536 -4.09 18.18 40.27
CA LEU A 536 -4.81 18.57 41.48
C LEU A 536 -3.93 19.44 42.37
N ASP A 537 -4.62 20.40 42.98
CA ASP A 537 -4.21 21.47 43.89
C ASP A 537 -3.24 21.02 45.00
N PRO A 538 -2.14 21.76 45.31
CA PRO A 538 -1.11 21.32 46.26
C PRO A 538 -1.52 21.20 47.74
N ASN A 539 -2.79 21.39 48.12
CA ASN A 539 -3.18 21.57 49.52
C ASN A 539 -4.04 20.45 50.17
N SER A 540 -3.96 19.19 49.72
CA SER A 540 -4.71 18.09 50.37
C SER A 540 -3.85 17.10 51.18
N ASP A 541 -4.29 16.92 52.42
CA ASP A 541 -3.64 16.34 53.60
C ASP A 541 -3.23 14.84 53.52
N GLY A 542 -2.24 14.44 54.33
CA GLY A 542 -1.44 13.21 54.23
C GLY A 542 -2.12 11.89 54.63
N GLY A 543 -3.41 11.89 54.98
CA GLY A 543 -4.14 10.70 55.45
C GLY A 543 -4.64 9.75 54.35
N GLY A 544 -5.08 10.28 53.20
CA GLY A 544 -5.68 9.48 52.11
C GLY A 544 -4.68 8.56 51.39
N ARG A 545 -3.42 9.00 51.29
CA ARG A 545 -2.36 8.29 50.55
C ARG A 545 -1.95 6.95 51.18
N ARG A 546 -2.16 6.75 52.48
CA ARG A 546 -1.78 5.49 53.16
C ARG A 546 -2.82 4.39 53.01
N ARG A 547 -4.11 4.73 52.85
CA ARG A 547 -5.19 3.74 52.62
C ARG A 547 -5.17 3.19 51.20
N GLU A 548 -5.01 4.04 50.19
CA GLU A 548 -4.89 3.61 48.78
C GLU A 548 -3.71 2.63 48.59
N HIS A 549 -2.58 2.89 49.23
CA HIS A 549 -1.39 2.04 49.12
C HIS A 549 -1.51 0.68 49.84
N ALA A 550 -2.46 0.54 50.76
CA ALA A 550 -2.74 -0.72 51.44
C ALA A 550 -3.71 -1.58 50.60
N GLU A 551 -4.73 -0.96 50.02
CA GLU A 551 -5.70 -1.63 49.14
C GLU A 551 -5.04 -2.12 47.84
N GLU A 552 -4.07 -1.37 47.29
CA GLU A 552 -3.32 -1.79 46.11
C GLU A 552 -2.47 -3.03 46.37
N ARG A 553 -1.83 -3.12 47.55
CA ARG A 553 -1.03 -4.29 47.94
C ARG A 553 -1.88 -5.53 48.19
N GLU A 554 -3.10 -5.36 48.66
CA GLU A 554 -4.03 -6.47 48.86
C GLU A 554 -4.52 -7.04 47.51
N ARG A 555 -4.79 -6.16 46.53
CA ARG A 555 -5.14 -6.55 45.16
C ARG A 555 -4.01 -7.29 44.46
N GLU A 556 -2.76 -6.86 44.64
CA GLU A 556 -1.59 -7.55 44.08
C GLU A 556 -1.45 -8.97 44.66
N ARG A 557 -1.62 -9.15 45.98
CA ARG A 557 -1.55 -10.46 46.63
C ARG A 557 -2.65 -11.41 46.15
N GLU A 558 -3.85 -10.90 45.88
CA GLU A 558 -4.94 -11.74 45.36
C GLU A 558 -4.70 -12.18 43.91
N ILE A 559 -4.09 -11.32 43.09
CA ILE A 559 -3.68 -11.66 41.72
C ILE A 559 -2.62 -12.78 41.74
N GLU A 560 -1.59 -12.64 42.59
CA GLU A 560 -0.55 -13.67 42.73
C GLU A 560 -1.12 -15.03 43.18
N ARG A 561 -2.12 -15.03 44.07
CA ARG A 561 -2.78 -16.27 44.51
C ARG A 561 -3.52 -16.95 43.36
N ARG A 562 -4.27 -16.21 42.55
CA ARG A 562 -5.01 -16.74 41.40
C ARG A 562 -4.07 -17.29 40.32
N GLU A 563 -2.95 -16.62 40.08
CA GLU A 563 -1.94 -17.11 39.14
C GLU A 563 -1.27 -18.42 39.61
N ARG A 564 -1.08 -18.60 40.92
CA ARG A 564 -0.54 -19.85 41.47
C ARG A 564 -1.52 -21.02 41.26
N GLU A 565 -2.80 -20.81 41.56
CA GLU A 565 -3.85 -21.81 41.38
C GLU A 565 -4.02 -22.21 39.90
N GLU A 566 -3.89 -21.26 38.96
CA GLU A 566 -3.98 -21.54 37.53
C GLU A 566 -2.79 -22.38 37.02
N ARG A 567 -1.57 -22.11 37.50
CA ARG A 567 -0.38 -22.92 37.19
C ARG A 567 -0.53 -24.37 37.64
N GLU A 568 -1.07 -24.58 38.85
CA GLU A 568 -1.30 -25.93 39.39
C GLU A 568 -2.35 -26.71 38.59
N ARG A 569 -3.45 -26.06 38.18
CA ARG A 569 -4.48 -26.67 37.31
C ARG A 569 -3.92 -27.07 35.94
N GLU A 570 -3.03 -26.24 35.40
CA GLU A 570 -2.44 -26.51 34.09
C GLU A 570 -1.39 -27.63 34.14
N GLU A 571 -0.62 -27.71 35.22
CA GLU A 571 0.29 -28.83 35.43
C GLU A 571 -0.48 -30.16 35.54
N MET A 572 -1.63 -30.15 36.23
CA MET A 572 -2.54 -31.30 36.25
C MET A 572 -3.06 -31.69 34.86
N ARG A 573 -3.47 -30.71 34.02
CA ARG A 573 -3.86 -30.99 32.62
C ARG A 573 -2.71 -31.60 31.83
N ARG A 574 -1.49 -31.08 31.98
CA ARG A 574 -0.31 -31.58 31.27
C ARG A 574 0.01 -33.03 31.63
N ARG A 575 -0.03 -33.36 32.93
CA ARG A 575 0.16 -34.74 33.40
C ARG A 575 -0.94 -35.69 32.90
N SER A 576 -2.17 -35.21 32.75
CA SER A 576 -3.28 -35.99 32.18
C SER A 576 -3.09 -36.26 30.68
N GLU A 577 -2.71 -35.25 29.90
CA GLU A 577 -2.44 -35.39 28.47
C GLU A 577 -1.23 -36.31 28.19
N GLU A 578 -0.19 -36.23 29.01
CA GLU A 578 0.97 -37.11 28.91
C GLU A 578 0.60 -38.58 29.17
N ARG A 579 -0.21 -38.86 30.21
CA ARG A 579 -0.76 -40.20 30.46
C ARG A 579 -1.58 -40.72 29.27
N ARG A 580 -2.32 -39.84 28.60
CA ARG A 580 -3.13 -40.19 27.41
C ARG A 580 -2.24 -40.52 26.20
N ARG A 581 -1.17 -39.75 25.97
CA ARG A 581 -0.19 -40.01 24.90
C ARG A 581 0.57 -41.31 25.09
N VAL A 582 0.99 -41.61 26.33
CA VAL A 582 1.65 -42.88 26.64
C VAL A 582 0.71 -44.06 26.37
N ARG A 583 -0.57 -43.94 26.73
CA ARG A 583 -1.58 -44.98 26.45
C ARG A 583 -1.76 -45.23 24.95
N CYS A 584 -1.89 -44.16 24.14
CA CYS A 584 -1.99 -44.28 22.67
C CYS A 584 -0.76 -44.96 22.06
N ARG A 585 0.45 -44.63 22.53
CA ARG A 585 1.69 -45.23 22.00
C ARG A 585 1.77 -46.73 22.29
N VAL A 586 1.37 -47.16 23.49
CA VAL A 586 1.30 -48.58 23.84
C VAL A 586 0.28 -49.34 22.98
N GLU A 587 -0.83 -48.72 22.60
CA GLU A 587 -1.82 -49.31 21.69
C GLU A 587 -1.31 -49.41 20.25
N ASP A 588 -0.60 -48.40 19.75
CA ASP A 588 0.02 -48.41 18.43
C ASP A 588 1.11 -49.48 18.30
N ASP A 589 1.94 -49.64 19.34
CA ASP A 589 2.99 -50.67 19.38
C ASP A 589 2.38 -52.09 19.36
N ARG A 590 1.30 -52.32 20.12
CA ARG A 590 0.53 -53.57 20.08
C ARG A 590 -0.05 -53.86 18.69
N GLN A 591 -0.54 -52.83 17.98
CA GLN A 591 -1.05 -53.00 16.62
C GLN A 591 0.05 -53.30 15.60
N GLN A 592 1.25 -52.72 15.77
CA GLN A 592 2.39 -53.01 14.92
C GLN A 592 2.91 -54.44 15.10
N GLU A 593 2.99 -54.91 16.35
CA GLU A 593 3.37 -56.30 16.63
C GLU A 593 2.40 -57.31 16.02
N ALA A 594 1.07 -57.06 16.13
CA ALA A 594 0.03 -57.88 15.52
C ALA A 594 0.12 -57.92 13.98
N ARG A 595 0.50 -56.80 13.35
CA ARG A 595 0.74 -56.73 11.89
C ARG A 595 2.01 -57.49 11.50
N GLY A 596 3.06 -57.44 12.34
CA GLY A 596 4.30 -58.17 12.16
C GLY A 596 4.11 -59.69 12.22
N THR A 597 3.34 -60.18 13.20
CA THR A 597 2.99 -61.61 13.34
C THR A 597 2.18 -62.11 12.14
N ARG A 598 1.16 -61.33 11.69
CA ARG A 598 0.39 -61.68 10.47
C ARG A 598 1.27 -61.75 9.21
N ARG A 599 2.26 -60.88 9.07
CA ARG A 599 3.21 -60.90 7.94
C ARG A 599 4.15 -62.12 8.00
N ARG A 600 4.62 -62.51 9.19
CA ARG A 600 5.43 -63.73 9.37
C ARG A 600 4.63 -65.00 9.08
N ALA A 601 3.37 -65.08 9.50
CA ALA A 601 2.47 -66.19 9.19
C ALA A 601 2.24 -66.35 7.67
N LYS A 602 1.99 -65.25 6.94
CA LYS A 602 1.86 -65.28 5.47
C LYS A 602 3.13 -65.70 4.74
N ARG A 603 4.32 -65.34 5.24
CA ARG A 603 5.61 -65.80 4.68
C ARG A 603 5.86 -67.29 4.92
N SER A 604 5.43 -67.83 6.06
CA SER A 604 5.51 -69.26 6.38
C SER A 604 4.62 -70.11 5.44
N GLN A 605 3.39 -69.67 5.18
CA GLN A 605 2.48 -70.33 4.22
C GLN A 605 3.02 -70.35 2.79
N ARG A 606 3.64 -69.24 2.31
CA ARG A 606 4.25 -69.19 0.97
C ARG A 606 5.45 -70.13 0.83
N ARG A 607 6.25 -70.34 1.89
CA ARG A 607 7.37 -71.30 1.85
C ARG A 607 6.92 -72.76 1.84
N ARG A 608 5.73 -73.08 2.36
CA ARG A 608 5.17 -74.46 2.30
C ARG A 608 4.51 -74.78 0.96
N GLY A 609 4.10 -73.79 0.16
CA GLY A 609 3.45 -73.99 -1.15
C GLY A 609 4.40 -74.23 -2.34
N GLY A 610 5.69 -73.93 -2.21
CA GLY A 610 6.65 -73.96 -3.35
C GLY A 610 7.37 -75.29 -3.61
N ARG A 611 6.94 -76.41 -3.00
CA ARG A 611 7.66 -77.71 -3.06
C ARG A 611 6.90 -78.86 -3.73
N ARG A 612 5.90 -78.58 -4.57
CA ARG A 612 5.24 -79.60 -5.40
C ARG A 612 5.02 -79.08 -6.83
N GLY A 613 5.70 -79.69 -7.79
CA GLY A 613 5.32 -79.63 -9.20
C GLY A 613 6.47 -79.37 -10.18
N SER A 614 7.12 -80.42 -10.65
CA SER A 614 7.41 -80.63 -12.09
C SER A 614 8.22 -81.92 -12.29
N ARG A 615 7.53 -83.00 -12.69
CA ARG A 615 8.10 -84.10 -13.47
C ARG A 615 7.85 -83.76 -14.95
N GLY A 616 8.85 -83.93 -15.79
CA GLY A 616 8.74 -83.84 -17.26
C GLY A 616 10.00 -84.40 -17.92
N VAL A 617 9.83 -85.55 -18.59
CA VAL A 617 10.79 -86.39 -19.33
C VAL A 617 10.92 -85.88 -20.80
N PRO A 618 11.96 -86.25 -21.59
CA PRO A 618 12.67 -85.30 -22.45
C PRO A 618 12.56 -85.53 -23.97
N SER A 619 13.24 -84.61 -24.68
CA SER A 619 14.03 -84.77 -25.91
C SER A 619 13.33 -84.90 -27.27
N GLY A 620 13.72 -83.97 -28.15
CA GLY A 620 13.61 -84.05 -29.61
C GLY A 620 14.30 -82.85 -30.22
N GLY A 621 15.58 -82.98 -30.56
CA GLY A 621 16.39 -81.94 -31.19
C GLY A 621 16.95 -82.42 -32.53
N ALA A 622 16.82 -81.57 -33.55
CA ALA A 622 17.61 -81.47 -34.78
C ALA A 622 16.98 -80.33 -35.63
N LEU A 623 17.67 -79.43 -36.32
CA LEU A 623 19.08 -79.12 -36.55
C LEU A 623 19.11 -77.79 -37.33
N ARG A 624 20.09 -76.89 -37.03
CA ARG A 624 20.73 -75.90 -37.93
C ARG A 624 19.86 -74.75 -38.52
N ARG A 625 20.36 -73.53 -38.76
CA ARG A 625 21.70 -72.90 -38.76
C ARG A 625 21.50 -71.37 -38.78
N ARG A 626 22.48 -70.63 -38.20
CA ARG A 626 23.07 -69.31 -38.56
C ARG A 626 22.15 -68.28 -39.26
N GLU A 627 22.07 -67.01 -38.86
CA GLU A 627 23.15 -66.02 -38.68
C GLU A 627 22.78 -64.97 -37.62
N GLY A 628 23.79 -64.31 -37.07
CA GLY A 628 23.68 -63.44 -35.90
C GLY A 628 23.61 -61.95 -36.21
N VAL A 629 23.07 -61.24 -35.23
CA VAL A 629 23.57 -59.97 -34.65
C VAL A 629 23.41 -60.10 -33.13
#